data_AF-A0A7L2DPS1-F1
#
_entry.id   AF-A0A7L2DPS1-F1
#
_cell.length_a   1.000
_cell.length_b   1.000
_cell.length_c   1.000
_cell.angle_alpha   90.00
_cell.angle_beta   90.00
_cell.angle_gamma   90.00
#
_symmetry.space_group_name_H-M   'P 1'
#
loop_
_entity.id
_entity.type
_entity.pdbx_description
1 polymer ?
#
loop_
_entity_poly.entity_id
_entity_poly.type
_entity_poly.pdbx_seq_one_letter_code
_entity_poly.pdbx_strand_id
1 'polypeptide(L)'
;VALACGLLPEENLNIVADSIFVAKLCLATSGPGVSVSTVATMLEEVLYSWKGTISVIHVNSHNSIKGFCQIGNDKADASTKGVWMLKEARQLHESLHIGAKALAKKYVISTADVKHVVATCPHCQK
;
A
#
# COMPACT_ATOMS: atom_id res chain seq x y z
N VAL A 1 6.68 -0.84 -2.65
CA VAL A 1 7.77 -0.98 -3.65
C VAL A 1 7.33 -0.50 -5.01
N ALA A 2 6.49 -1.24 -5.75
CA ALA A 2 6.04 -0.82 -7.09
C ALA A 2 5.51 0.63 -7.17
N LEU A 3 4.61 1.00 -6.25
CA LEU A 3 4.10 2.38 -6.16
C LEU A 3 5.20 3.41 -5.84
N ALA A 4 6.14 3.06 -4.96
CA ALA A 4 7.24 3.97 -4.58
C ALA A 4 8.17 4.25 -5.79
N CYS A 5 8.48 3.22 -6.57
CA CYS A 5 9.23 3.37 -7.82
C CYS A 5 8.46 4.24 -8.83
N GLY A 6 7.14 4.07 -8.95
CA GLY A 6 6.32 4.89 -9.86
C GLY A 6 6.21 6.37 -9.47
N LEU A 7 6.37 6.71 -8.19
CA LEU A 7 6.22 8.07 -7.68
C LEU A 7 7.53 8.87 -7.63
N LEU A 8 8.68 8.19 -7.59
CA LEU A 8 9.98 8.82 -7.46
C LEU A 8 10.80 8.54 -8.72
N PRO A 9 11.08 9.52 -9.59
CA PRO A 9 11.81 9.30 -10.84
C PRO A 9 13.35 9.29 -10.65
N GLU A 10 13.87 9.02 -9.45
CA GLU A 10 15.31 9.09 -9.17
C GLU A 10 16.09 7.86 -9.63
N GLU A 11 17.38 8.03 -9.93
CA GLU A 11 18.26 6.93 -10.34
C GLU A 11 18.48 5.92 -9.20
N ASN A 12 18.56 6.35 -7.94
CA ASN A 12 18.83 5.44 -6.82
C ASN A 12 17.78 5.57 -5.71
N LEU A 13 17.19 4.45 -5.30
CA LEU A 13 16.08 4.41 -4.36
C LEU A 13 16.36 3.42 -3.21
N ASN A 14 16.28 3.90 -1.98
CA ASN A 14 16.30 3.08 -0.77
C ASN A 14 14.88 2.93 -0.22
N ILE A 15 14.37 1.70 -0.21
CA ILE A 15 13.03 1.37 0.29
C ILE A 15 13.16 0.63 1.60
N VAL A 16 12.53 1.14 2.65
CA VAL A 16 12.36 0.42 3.91
C VAL A 16 11.05 -0.37 3.85
N ALA A 17 11.09 -1.65 4.21
CA ALA A 17 9.93 -2.51 4.30
C ALA A 17 9.94 -3.27 5.63
N ASP A 18 8.80 -3.34 6.32
CA ASP A 18 8.63 -4.14 7.52
C ASP A 18 8.14 -5.58 7.25
N SER A 19 7.68 -5.84 6.03
CA SER A 19 7.34 -7.18 5.58
C SER A 19 8.58 -7.90 5.07
N ILE A 20 9.08 -8.86 5.86
CA ILE A 20 10.17 -9.76 5.43
C ILE A 20 9.82 -10.52 4.15
N PHE A 21 8.54 -10.82 3.94
CA PHE A 21 8.05 -11.46 2.72
C PHE A 21 8.25 -10.54 1.51
N VAL A 22 7.86 -9.27 1.60
CA VAL A 22 8.05 -8.30 0.50
C VAL A 22 9.52 -8.09 0.21
N ALA A 23 10.37 -7.96 1.24
CA ALA A 23 11.81 -7.80 1.06
C ALA A 23 12.44 -9.01 0.32
N LYS A 24 12.08 -10.23 0.72
CA LYS A 24 12.52 -11.46 0.05
C LYS A 24 11.94 -11.60 -1.35
N LEU A 25 10.69 -11.20 -1.56
CA LEU A 25 10.06 -11.23 -2.87
C LEU A 25 10.80 -10.29 -3.84
N CYS A 26 11.13 -9.07 -3.42
CA CYS A 26 11.90 -8.13 -4.25
C CYS A 26 13.26 -8.70 -4.66
N LEU A 27 13.93 -9.39 -3.72
CA LEU A 27 15.21 -10.05 -4.00
C LEU A 27 15.04 -11.24 -4.96
N ALA A 28 13.97 -12.01 -4.83
CA ALA A 28 13.70 -13.14 -5.72
C ALA A 28 13.31 -12.66 -7.14
N THR A 29 12.56 -11.57 -7.25
CA THR A 29 12.09 -10.99 -8.52
C THR A 29 13.09 -10.02 -9.14
N SER A 30 14.35 -9.99 -8.68
CA SER A 30 15.41 -9.20 -9.34
C SER A 30 15.94 -9.86 -10.61
N GLY A 31 15.55 -11.11 -10.87
CA GLY A 31 15.83 -11.84 -12.11
C GLY A 31 14.52 -12.22 -12.83
N PRO A 32 14.55 -12.34 -14.18
CA PRO A 32 13.36 -12.64 -14.96
C PRO A 32 12.84 -14.07 -14.71
N GLY A 33 11.51 -14.25 -14.75
CA GLY A 33 10.85 -15.56 -14.79
C GLY A 33 10.55 -16.19 -13.42
N VAL A 34 10.58 -15.40 -12.34
CA VAL A 34 10.36 -15.88 -10.97
C VAL A 34 8.91 -15.68 -10.50
N SER A 35 8.13 -14.81 -11.16
CA SER A 35 6.77 -14.48 -10.69
C SER A 35 5.69 -15.50 -11.07
N VAL A 36 4.95 -15.96 -10.05
CA VAL A 36 3.77 -16.86 -10.18
C VAL A 36 2.44 -16.17 -9.85
N SER A 37 2.46 -14.91 -9.40
CA SER A 37 1.25 -14.14 -9.08
C SER A 37 1.28 -12.78 -9.75
N THR A 38 0.10 -12.21 -10.03
CA THR A 38 -0.04 -10.88 -10.64
C THR A 38 0.74 -9.80 -9.90
N VAL A 39 0.73 -9.83 -8.56
CA VAL A 39 1.48 -8.86 -7.74
C VAL A 39 2.99 -9.03 -7.91
N ALA A 40 3.47 -10.28 -7.97
CA ALA A 40 4.88 -10.56 -8.20
C ALA A 40 5.31 -10.14 -9.61
N THR A 41 4.46 -10.34 -10.63
CA THR A 41 4.74 -9.90 -12.01
C THR A 41 4.83 -8.38 -12.10
N MET A 42 3.88 -7.65 -11.48
CA MET A 42 3.95 -6.18 -11.42
C MET A 42 5.23 -5.69 -10.72
N LEU A 43 5.65 -6.40 -9.67
CA LEU A 43 6.87 -6.07 -8.95
C LEU A 43 8.12 -6.31 -9.82
N GLU A 44 8.17 -7.46 -10.49
CA GLU A 44 9.25 -7.86 -11.41
C GLU A 44 9.40 -6.86 -12.56
N GLU A 45 8.32 -6.48 -13.24
CA GLU A 45 8.34 -5.49 -14.33
C GLU A 45 8.91 -4.14 -13.87
N VAL A 46 8.49 -3.66 -12.69
CA VAL A 46 8.96 -2.39 -12.14
C VAL A 46 10.43 -2.45 -11.76
N LEU A 47 10.86 -3.54 -11.12
CA LEU A 47 12.26 -3.70 -10.72
C LEU A 47 13.18 -3.90 -11.93
N TYR A 48 12.71 -4.62 -12.95
CA TYR A 48 13.47 -4.88 -14.18
C TYR A 48 13.61 -3.63 -15.06
N SER A 49 12.56 -2.82 -15.17
CA SER A 49 12.57 -1.59 -15.96
C SER A 49 13.28 -0.41 -15.27
N TRP A 50 13.66 -0.57 -14.00
CA TRP A 50 14.31 0.48 -13.23
C TRP A 50 15.74 0.75 -13.72
N LYS A 51 16.08 2.03 -13.88
CA LYS A 51 17.34 2.42 -14.54
C LYS A 51 18.55 2.59 -13.62
N GLY A 52 18.37 2.68 -12.30
CA GLY A 52 19.52 2.71 -11.38
C GLY A 52 19.38 1.73 -10.24
N THR A 53 19.78 2.09 -9.03
CA THR A 53 19.89 1.12 -7.92
C THR A 53 18.68 1.16 -7.02
N ILE A 54 18.02 0.02 -6.81
CA ILE A 54 17.02 -0.14 -5.75
C ILE A 54 17.62 -0.98 -4.63
N SER A 55 17.63 -0.44 -3.42
CA SER A 55 17.93 -1.19 -2.19
C SER A 55 16.64 -1.36 -1.39
N VAL A 56 16.28 -2.60 -1.08
CA VAL A 56 15.14 -2.91 -0.21
C VAL A 56 15.66 -3.41 1.13
N ILE A 57 15.48 -2.60 2.17
CA ILE A 57 15.95 -2.86 3.52
C ILE A 57 14.79 -3.33 4.37
N HIS A 58 14.90 -4.55 4.89
CA HIS A 58 13.93 -5.06 5.85
C HIS A 58 14.18 -4.51 7.25
N VAL A 59 13.14 -4.02 7.91
CA VAL A 59 13.16 -3.64 9.34
C VAL A 59 12.14 -4.47 10.12
N ASN A 60 12.47 -4.86 11.34
CA ASN A 60 11.47 -5.49 12.22
C ASN A 60 10.62 -4.40 12.87
N SER A 61 9.36 -4.26 12.46
CA SER A 61 8.42 -3.25 12.98
C SER A 61 8.17 -3.35 14.49
N HIS A 62 8.41 -4.52 15.07
CA HIS A 62 8.27 -4.76 16.51
C HIS A 62 9.55 -4.49 17.32
N ASN A 63 10.60 -3.94 16.70
CA ASN A 63 11.82 -3.61 17.43
C ASN A 63 11.59 -2.41 18.38
N SER A 64 11.95 -2.60 19.65
CA SER A 64 11.84 -1.57 20.69
C SER A 64 12.88 -0.46 20.54
N ILE A 65 13.98 -0.70 19.82
CA ILE A 65 15.02 0.29 19.55
C ILE A 65 14.65 1.06 18.28
N LYS A 66 14.27 2.33 18.44
CA LYS A 66 13.83 3.19 17.35
C LYS A 66 15.02 3.88 16.67
N GLY A 67 15.54 3.26 15.61
CA GLY A 67 16.48 3.89 14.68
C GLY A 67 15.77 4.71 13.58
N PHE A 68 16.55 5.38 12.73
CA PHE A 68 16.02 6.23 11.64
C PHE A 68 15.00 5.51 10.74
N CYS A 69 15.31 4.30 10.28
CA CYS A 69 14.41 3.52 9.44
C CYS A 69 13.10 3.15 10.16
N GLN A 70 13.15 2.94 11.49
CA GLN A 70 11.98 2.59 12.27
C GLN A 70 11.01 3.76 12.41
N ILE A 71 11.53 4.98 12.58
CA ILE A 71 10.70 6.20 12.61
C ILE A 71 9.96 6.39 11.29
N GLY A 72 10.65 6.16 10.16
CA GLY A 72 10.03 6.20 8.82
C GLY A 72 8.96 5.12 8.64
N ASN A 73 9.25 3.89 9.08
CA ASN A 73 8.28 2.80 9.03
C ASN A 73 7.03 3.09 9.85
N ASP A 74 7.18 3.56 11.10
CA ASP A 74 6.06 3.88 11.97
C ASP A 74 5.14 4.95 11.34
N LYS A 75 5.71 5.92 10.60
CA LYS A 75 4.95 6.90 9.81
C LYS A 75 4.22 6.26 8.62
N ALA A 76 4.87 5.34 7.90
CA ALA A 76 4.25 4.61 6.80
C ALA A 76 3.09 3.73 7.28
N ASP A 77 3.25 3.03 8.40
CA ASP A 77 2.20 2.23 9.04
C ASP A 77 1.02 3.11 9.47
N ALA A 78 1.31 4.23 10.15
CA ALA A 78 0.27 5.17 10.53
C ALA A 78 -0.50 5.72 9.32
N SER A 79 0.19 5.96 8.20
CA SER A 79 -0.40 6.50 6.98
C SER A 79 -1.18 5.47 6.16
N THR A 80 -0.88 4.18 6.32
CA THR A 80 -1.57 3.08 5.61
C THR A 80 -2.75 2.52 6.40
N LYS A 81 -2.80 2.75 7.72
CA LYS A 81 -3.94 2.37 8.57
C LYS A 81 -5.25 2.90 7.98
N GLY A 82 -6.18 1.99 7.73
CA GLY A 82 -7.51 2.32 7.21
C GLY A 82 -7.59 2.68 5.73
N VAL A 83 -6.48 2.91 5.03
CA VAL A 83 -6.48 3.26 3.59
C VAL A 83 -7.02 2.13 2.74
N TRP A 84 -6.57 0.90 3.00
CA TRP A 84 -7.06 -0.29 2.28
C TRP A 84 -8.55 -0.49 2.53
N MET A 85 -8.96 -0.40 3.80
CA MET A 85 -10.35 -0.54 4.20
C MET A 85 -11.24 0.55 3.56
N LEU A 86 -10.74 1.79 3.44
CA LEU A 86 -11.47 2.88 2.77
C LEU A 86 -11.63 2.66 1.27
N LYS A 87 -10.62 2.08 0.61
CA LYS A 87 -10.72 1.68 -0.79
C LYS A 87 -11.78 0.60 -0.99
N GLU A 88 -11.77 -0.45 -0.16
CA GLU A 88 -12.80 -1.50 -0.21
C GLU A 88 -14.20 -0.97 0.11
N ALA A 89 -14.31 -0.08 1.11
CA ALA A 89 -15.57 0.58 1.46
C ALA A 89 -16.12 1.42 0.30
N ARG A 90 -15.25 2.15 -0.42
CA ARG A 90 -15.62 2.90 -1.63
C ARG A 90 -16.10 1.96 -2.73
N GLN A 91 -15.37 0.90 -3.04
CA GLN A 91 -15.77 -0.07 -4.08
C GLN A 91 -17.11 -0.74 -3.74
N LEU A 92 -17.31 -1.14 -2.49
CA LEU A 92 -18.58 -1.70 -2.04
C LEU A 92 -19.73 -0.69 -2.15
N HIS A 93 -19.49 0.57 -1.79
CA HIS A 93 -20.46 1.65 -1.95
C HIS A 93 -20.81 1.91 -3.41
N GLU A 94 -19.82 1.95 -4.31
CA GLU A 94 -20.03 2.12 -5.75
C GLU A 94 -20.85 0.98 -6.35
N SER A 95 -20.72 -0.23 -5.80
CA SER A 95 -21.43 -1.42 -6.30
C SER A 95 -22.85 -1.57 -5.74
N LEU A 96 -23.07 -1.22 -4.47
CA LEU A 96 -24.29 -1.55 -3.74
C LEU A 96 -24.97 -0.35 -3.06
N HIS A 97 -24.38 0.83 -3.15
CA HIS A 97 -24.87 2.07 -2.54
C HIS A 97 -25.18 1.96 -1.03
N ILE A 98 -24.38 1.16 -0.31
CA ILE A 98 -24.54 0.92 1.12
C ILE A 98 -24.28 2.22 1.90
N GLY A 99 -25.13 2.53 2.86
CA GLY A 99 -25.02 3.75 3.67
C GLY A 99 -23.79 3.79 4.59
N ALA A 100 -23.34 5.01 4.90
CA ALA A 100 -22.12 5.29 5.67
C ALA A 100 -22.03 4.52 7.00
N LYS A 101 -23.14 4.39 7.75
CA LYS A 101 -23.16 3.68 9.04
C LYS A 101 -22.81 2.20 8.90
N ALA A 102 -23.27 1.54 7.84
CA ALA A 102 -22.99 0.14 7.59
C ALA A 102 -21.54 -0.07 7.10
N LEU A 103 -21.03 0.84 6.28
CA LEU A 103 -19.62 0.83 5.85
C LEU A 103 -18.66 1.03 7.03
N ALA A 104 -18.91 2.01 7.90
CA ALA A 104 -18.10 2.24 9.11
C ALA A 104 -18.04 1.00 10.00
N LYS A 105 -19.18 0.32 10.20
CA LYS A 105 -19.25 -0.90 11.01
C LYS A 105 -18.50 -2.07 10.37
N LYS A 106 -18.61 -2.23 9.04
CA LYS A 106 -18.00 -3.37 8.32
C LYS A 106 -16.49 -3.25 8.22
N TYR A 107 -15.99 -2.05 7.92
CA TYR A 107 -14.58 -1.82 7.60
C TYR A 107 -13.81 -1.11 8.70
N VAL A 108 -14.42 -0.87 9.87
CA VAL A 108 -13.78 -0.23 11.03
C VAL A 108 -13.07 1.09 10.66
N ILE A 109 -13.76 1.92 9.87
CA ILE A 109 -13.25 3.21 9.37
C ILE A 109 -13.96 4.33 10.11
N SER A 110 -13.30 5.49 10.21
CA SER A 110 -13.92 6.70 10.75
C SER A 110 -15.23 7.02 10.02
N THR A 111 -16.22 7.49 10.78
CA THR A 111 -17.52 7.88 10.21
C THR A 111 -17.39 9.07 9.26
N ALA A 112 -16.38 9.93 9.44
CA ALA A 112 -16.11 11.05 8.56
C ALA A 112 -15.71 10.58 7.15
N ASP A 113 -14.79 9.61 7.07
CA ASP A 113 -14.29 9.12 5.78
C ASP A 113 -15.38 8.42 4.96
N VAL A 114 -16.20 7.59 5.60
CA VAL A 114 -17.31 6.91 4.89
C VAL A 114 -18.45 7.87 4.55
N LYS A 115 -18.69 8.93 5.35
CA LYS A 115 -19.63 9.99 4.96
C LYS A 115 -19.14 10.72 3.72
N HIS A 116 -17.84 10.99 3.63
CA HIS A 116 -17.25 11.58 2.43
C HIS A 116 -17.44 10.68 1.21
N VAL A 117 -17.21 9.36 1.34
CA VAL A 117 -17.46 8.39 0.24
C VAL A 117 -18.90 8.49 -0.29
N VAL A 118 -19.89 8.44 0.61
CA VAL A 118 -21.32 8.54 0.23
C VAL A 118 -21.65 9.93 -0.36
N ALA A 119 -21.09 11.00 0.22
CA ALA A 119 -21.28 12.37 -0.25
C ALA A 119 -20.73 12.59 -1.67
N THR A 120 -19.66 11.89 -2.05
CA THR A 120 -19.10 11.96 -3.40
C THR A 120 -19.82 11.07 -4.43
N CYS A 121 -20.80 10.27 -4.02
CA CYS A 121 -21.48 9.34 -4.92
C CYS A 121 -22.61 10.03 -5.71
N PRO A 122 -22.52 10.14 -7.05
CA PRO A 122 -23.52 10.84 -7.86
C PRO A 122 -24.90 10.14 -7.87
N HIS A 123 -24.96 8.85 -7.54
CA HIS A 123 -26.21 8.10 -7.43
C HIS A 123 -26.95 8.38 -6.11
N CYS A 124 -26.21 8.69 -5.04
CA CYS A 124 -26.77 8.90 -3.71
C CYS A 124 -26.98 10.38 -3.34
N GLN A 125 -26.48 11.32 -4.16
CA GLN A 125 -26.68 12.76 -3.99
C GLN A 125 -27.85 13.33 -4.81
N LYS A 126 -28.72 12.45 -5.33
CA LYS A 126 -29.96 12.86 -6.00
C LYS A 126 -31.12 12.97 -5.02
#